data_AF-A0A9W6ZHS7-F1
#
_entry.id   AF-A0A9W6ZHS7-F1
#
_cell.length_a   1.000
_cell.length_b   1.000
_cell.length_c   1.000
_cell.angle_alpha   90.00
_cell.angle_beta   90.00
_cell.angle_gamma   90.00
#
_symmetry.space_group_name_H-M   'P 1'
#
loop_
_entity.id
_entity.type
_entity.pdbx_description
1 polymer ?
#
loop_
_entity_poly.entity_id
_entity_poly.type
_entity_poly.pdbx_seq_one_letter_code
_entity_poly.pdbx_strand_id
1 'polypeptide(L)'
;MPSSGQCQFFLAKAMESSRVSVLLSKLQATEEEGESSSSSSSSASYPNLSGTPQLTQLYGSVFAECRPCSKDGAEAHARGFVQAPPLSVVLCSNRLSNEGEVEEVLLHELIHLYDLKVKNLDFAKSEDLAYSEVRAARESECKIGTFSTLSSMCGGVRDRMAKSAAIATSTANTNSSSSSSSSSSSSSSSNSYLTEFCKSRLKDCTYNAALSATSNMYPTSVARSAVSESFKKAYADMEPWGGDPSSSTNSKA
;
A
#
# COMPACT_ATOMS: atom_id res chain seq x y z
N MET A 1 -19.17 12.89 8.39
CA MET A 1 -17.97 13.13 7.58
C MET A 1 -17.00 13.94 8.43
N PRO A 2 -15.77 13.48 8.62
CA PRO A 2 -14.76 14.23 9.38
C PRO A 2 -14.51 15.59 8.74
N SER A 3 -14.17 16.57 9.56
CA SER A 3 -13.69 17.86 9.05
C SER A 3 -12.30 17.67 8.41
N SER A 4 -11.87 18.62 7.56
CA SER A 4 -10.49 18.58 7.03
C SER A 4 -9.44 18.52 8.14
N GLY A 5 -9.70 19.13 9.31
CA GLY A 5 -8.82 19.03 10.47
C GLY A 5 -8.72 17.61 11.07
N GLN A 6 -9.80 16.83 11.04
CA GLN A 6 -9.77 15.44 11.48
C GLN A 6 -9.06 14.53 10.47
N CYS A 7 -9.27 14.75 9.17
CA CYS A 7 -8.47 14.08 8.12
C CYS A 7 -6.98 14.38 8.30
N GLN A 8 -6.62 15.64 8.59
CA GLN A 8 -5.23 16.04 8.81
C GLN A 8 -4.59 15.35 10.01
N PHE A 9 -5.34 15.19 11.11
CA PHE A 9 -4.88 14.41 12.26
C PHE A 9 -4.63 12.94 11.90
N PHE A 10 -5.55 12.32 11.14
CA PHE A 10 -5.38 10.96 10.65
C PHE A 10 -4.22 10.81 9.66
N LEU A 11 -3.97 11.82 8.82
CA LEU A 11 -2.84 11.85 7.90
C LEU A 11 -1.53 11.83 8.68
N ALA A 12 -1.40 12.66 9.72
CA ALA A 12 -0.21 12.65 10.58
C ALA A 12 0.02 11.28 11.23
N LYS A 13 -1.05 10.58 11.63
CA LYS A 13 -0.98 9.23 12.18
C LYS A 13 -0.58 8.18 11.13
N ALA A 14 -1.17 8.24 9.93
CA ALA A 14 -0.84 7.36 8.82
C ALA A 14 0.65 7.46 8.43
N MET A 15 1.24 8.65 8.54
CA MET A 15 2.67 8.88 8.30
C MET A 15 3.59 8.15 9.29
N GLU A 16 3.10 7.78 10.48
CA GLU A 16 3.84 6.98 11.47
C GLU A 16 3.86 5.47 11.08
N SER A 17 3.08 5.05 10.08
CA SER A 17 3.05 3.66 9.61
C SER A 17 4.40 3.21 9.04
N SER A 18 4.87 2.04 9.48
CA SER A 18 6.11 1.44 8.98
C SER A 18 6.08 1.21 7.46
N ARG A 19 4.89 1.04 6.88
CA ARG A 19 4.74 0.84 5.44
C ARG A 19 4.94 2.13 4.67
N VAL A 20 4.30 3.19 5.14
CA VAL A 20 4.40 4.53 4.58
C VAL A 20 5.84 5.02 4.67
N SER A 21 6.49 4.85 5.82
CA SER A 21 7.88 5.28 6.01
C SER A 21 8.87 4.57 5.07
N VAL A 22 8.69 3.28 4.77
CA VAL A 22 9.52 2.58 3.78
C VAL A 22 9.36 3.19 2.38
N LEU A 23 8.14 3.47 1.92
CA LEU A 23 7.94 4.11 0.60
C LEU A 23 8.58 5.48 0.55
N LEU A 24 8.36 6.31 1.57
CA LEU A 24 8.92 7.65 1.65
C LEU A 24 10.46 7.63 1.65
N SER A 25 11.08 6.69 2.35
CA SER A 25 12.54 6.55 2.36
C SER A 25 13.12 6.22 0.97
N LYS A 26 12.41 5.41 0.18
CA LYS A 26 12.84 5.06 -1.18
C LYS A 26 12.63 6.19 -2.17
N LEU A 27 11.54 6.93 -2.01
CA LEU A 27 11.25 8.12 -2.79
C LEU A 27 12.25 9.26 -2.51
N GLN A 28 12.71 9.40 -1.27
CA GLN A 28 13.78 10.33 -0.90
C GLN A 28 15.09 10.02 -1.61
N ALA A 29 15.49 8.74 -1.62
CA ALA A 29 16.76 8.32 -2.22
C ALA A 29 16.85 8.62 -3.73
N THR A 30 15.72 8.70 -4.44
CA THR A 30 15.72 9.00 -5.88
C THR A 30 15.92 10.47 -6.23
N GLU A 31 15.64 11.41 -5.31
CA GLU A 31 15.83 12.85 -5.56
C GLU A 31 17.31 13.24 -5.44
N GLU A 32 18.08 12.55 -4.59
CA GLU A 32 19.51 12.82 -4.36
C GLU A 32 20.41 12.48 -5.57
N GLU A 33 19.96 11.60 -6.46
CA GLU A 33 20.69 11.29 -7.71
C GLU A 33 20.34 12.25 -8.87
N GLY A 34 19.32 13.10 -8.72
CA GLY A 34 18.80 13.97 -9.77
C GLY A 34 19.14 15.47 -9.66
N GLU A 35 19.44 15.99 -8.46
CA GLU A 35 19.66 17.42 -8.25
C GLU A 35 20.90 17.72 -7.38
N SER A 36 21.98 18.09 -8.06
CA SER A 36 23.07 18.86 -7.46
C SER A 36 22.65 20.32 -7.32
N SER A 37 21.76 20.62 -6.38
CA SER A 37 21.51 21.99 -5.96
C SER A 37 21.04 22.08 -4.51
N SER A 38 21.87 22.74 -3.72
CA SER A 38 21.66 23.25 -2.37
C SER A 38 20.23 23.72 -2.06
N SER A 39 19.66 23.29 -0.93
CA SER A 39 19.71 24.06 0.32
C SER A 39 18.61 23.69 1.34
N SER A 40 19.04 23.77 2.61
CA SER A 40 18.27 24.12 3.82
C SER A 40 17.09 23.26 4.26
N SER A 41 17.42 22.37 5.19
CA SER A 41 16.59 21.94 6.31
C SER A 41 15.77 23.09 6.90
N SER A 42 14.45 22.94 6.90
CA SER A 42 13.54 23.73 7.74
C SER A 42 12.73 22.77 8.60
N SER A 43 13.01 22.83 9.89
CA SER A 43 12.36 22.14 10.99
C SER A 43 10.83 22.28 10.94
N ALA A 44 10.12 21.14 10.97
CA ALA A 44 8.68 21.08 11.14
C ALA A 44 8.27 21.74 12.46
N SER A 45 7.71 22.94 12.35
CA SER A 45 7.03 23.63 13.45
C SER A 45 5.54 23.38 13.28
N TYR A 46 4.94 22.62 14.19
CA TYR A 46 3.48 22.64 14.40
C TYR A 46 3.12 24.04 14.91
N PRO A 47 2.23 24.84 14.27
CA PRO A 47 0.84 24.91 14.76
C PRO A 47 -0.23 25.47 13.79
N ASN A 48 -1.47 25.52 14.29
CA ASN A 48 -2.53 26.54 14.09
C ASN A 48 -3.80 26.16 13.29
N LEU A 49 -4.94 26.32 13.98
CA LEU A 49 -6.32 26.14 13.54
C LEU A 49 -6.80 27.36 12.71
N SER A 50 -6.22 27.61 11.55
CA SER A 50 -6.76 28.58 10.59
C SER A 50 -6.94 27.88 9.24
N GLY A 51 -8.10 28.05 8.61
CA GLY A 51 -8.62 27.28 7.47
C GLY A 51 -7.87 27.35 6.14
N THR A 52 -6.54 27.47 6.15
CA THR A 52 -5.67 27.16 5.00
C THR A 52 -5.43 25.65 4.94
N PRO A 53 -5.38 25.03 3.74
CA PRO A 53 -4.98 23.63 3.60
C PRO A 53 -3.62 23.40 4.27
N GLN A 54 -3.56 22.53 5.27
CA GLN A 54 -2.28 22.14 5.87
C GLN A 54 -1.59 21.18 4.91
N LEU A 55 -0.61 21.68 4.17
CA LEU A 55 0.29 20.86 3.39
C LEU A 55 1.24 20.11 4.33
N THR A 56 1.24 18.79 4.24
CA THR A 56 2.14 17.90 4.97
C THR A 56 3.29 17.54 4.04
N GLN A 57 4.51 17.96 4.33
CA GLN A 57 5.65 17.53 3.54
C GLN A 57 5.85 16.01 3.73
N LEU A 58 5.78 15.26 2.62
CA LEU A 58 6.00 13.82 2.60
C LEU A 58 7.50 13.52 2.49
N TYR A 59 8.14 14.11 1.49
CA TYR A 59 9.58 14.03 1.25
C TYR A 59 9.98 15.09 0.22
N GLY A 60 11.22 15.59 0.25
CA GLY A 60 11.71 16.53 -0.75
C GLY A 60 10.71 17.67 -1.02
N SER A 61 10.29 17.83 -2.26
CA SER A 61 9.28 18.80 -2.70
C SER A 61 7.85 18.23 -2.83
N VAL A 62 7.59 17.04 -2.28
CA VAL A 62 6.32 16.31 -2.38
C VAL A 62 5.50 16.45 -1.11
N PHE A 63 4.21 16.78 -1.26
CA PHE A 63 3.30 17.07 -0.15
C PHE A 63 2.07 16.15 -0.15
N ALA A 64 1.40 16.05 0.99
CA ALA A 64 0.07 15.51 1.13
C ALA A 64 -0.87 16.55 1.75
N GLU A 65 -2.09 16.64 1.24
CA GLU A 65 -3.13 17.50 1.79
C GLU A 65 -4.47 16.79 1.95
N CYS A 66 -5.19 17.14 3.01
CA CYS A 66 -6.57 16.77 3.22
C CYS A 66 -7.50 17.92 2.82
N ARG A 67 -8.34 17.72 1.80
CA ARG A 67 -9.36 18.71 1.39
C ARG A 67 -10.66 18.07 0.90
N PRO A 68 -11.78 18.81 0.89
CA PRO A 68 -12.98 18.34 0.22
C PRO A 68 -12.73 18.22 -1.29
N CYS A 69 -13.12 17.10 -1.88
CA CYS A 69 -13.09 16.89 -3.33
C CYS A 69 -14.45 17.15 -3.97
N SER A 70 -14.43 17.60 -5.22
CA SER A 70 -15.62 17.86 -6.03
C SER A 70 -16.43 16.58 -6.26
N LYS A 71 -17.76 16.72 -6.35
CA LYS A 71 -18.66 15.63 -6.76
C LYS A 71 -18.70 15.43 -8.28
N ASP A 72 -18.11 16.38 -9.02
CA ASP A 72 -18.12 16.44 -10.48
C ASP A 72 -16.70 16.41 -11.03
N GLY A 73 -16.57 16.03 -12.30
CA GLY A 73 -15.29 16.01 -13.02
C GLY A 73 -14.37 14.87 -12.60
N ALA A 74 -13.06 15.05 -12.79
CA ALA A 74 -12.05 14.02 -12.53
C ALA A 74 -12.02 13.56 -11.08
N GLU A 75 -12.38 14.45 -10.14
CA GLU A 75 -12.42 14.14 -8.72
C GLU A 75 -13.70 13.41 -8.29
N ALA A 76 -14.73 13.26 -9.13
CA ALA A 76 -16.09 12.88 -8.72
C ALA A 76 -16.18 11.61 -7.86
N HIS A 77 -15.31 10.62 -8.12
CA HIS A 77 -15.30 9.33 -7.43
C HIS A 77 -13.98 9.00 -6.71
N ALA A 78 -12.99 9.89 -6.76
CA ALA A 78 -11.69 9.69 -6.14
C ALA A 78 -11.74 9.71 -4.61
N ARG A 79 -11.04 8.81 -3.92
CA ARG A 79 -10.84 8.89 -2.47
C ARG A 79 -9.53 9.60 -2.11
N GLY A 80 -8.56 9.48 -3.01
CA GLY A 80 -7.37 10.32 -3.11
C GLY A 80 -6.92 10.34 -4.57
N PHE A 81 -5.89 11.12 -4.85
CA PHE A 81 -5.19 11.10 -6.13
C PHE A 81 -3.83 11.80 -6.03
N VAL A 82 -2.93 11.47 -6.94
CA VAL A 82 -1.70 12.22 -7.18
C VAL A 82 -1.97 13.34 -8.20
N GLN A 83 -1.52 14.56 -7.91
CA GLN A 83 -1.55 15.70 -8.84
C GLN A 83 -0.15 16.28 -9.05
N ALA A 84 0.06 16.97 -10.18
CA ALA A 84 1.28 17.73 -10.48
C ALA A 84 0.95 18.91 -11.44
N PRO A 85 1.66 20.06 -11.39
CA PRO A 85 2.67 20.51 -10.40
C PRO A 85 2.09 21.45 -9.30
N PRO A 86 2.62 21.45 -8.05
CA PRO A 86 3.69 20.58 -7.54
C PRO A 86 3.19 19.14 -7.34
N LEU A 87 4.12 18.18 -7.30
CA LEU A 87 3.77 16.78 -7.08
C LEU A 87 3.21 16.61 -5.65
N SER A 88 1.95 16.22 -5.54
CA SER A 88 1.31 16.07 -4.24
C SER A 88 0.23 14.99 -4.22
N VAL A 89 0.03 14.39 -3.06
CA VAL A 89 -1.08 13.48 -2.75
C VAL A 89 -2.24 14.30 -2.18
N VAL A 90 -3.40 14.21 -2.81
CA VAL A 90 -4.64 14.80 -2.30
C VAL A 90 -5.49 13.69 -1.69
N LEU A 91 -5.96 13.90 -0.45
CA LEU A 91 -6.89 13.02 0.25
C LEU A 91 -8.25 13.70 0.38
N CYS A 92 -9.29 13.07 -0.15
CA CYS A 92 -10.64 13.63 -0.19
C CYS A 92 -11.31 13.53 1.19
N SER A 93 -11.15 14.55 2.02
CA SER A 93 -11.58 14.56 3.43
C SER A 93 -13.09 14.32 3.61
N ASN A 94 -13.90 14.64 2.59
CA ASN A 94 -15.34 14.38 2.56
C ASN A 94 -15.71 12.91 2.26
N ARG A 95 -14.74 12.02 2.08
CA ARG A 95 -14.92 10.61 1.66
C ARG A 95 -14.10 9.61 2.49
N LEU A 96 -13.33 10.09 3.45
CA LEU A 96 -12.54 9.29 4.38
C LEU A 96 -13.09 9.53 5.77
N SER A 97 -13.36 8.49 6.54
CA SER A 97 -14.13 8.54 7.78
C SER A 97 -13.31 8.23 9.02
N ASN A 98 -12.18 7.55 8.86
CA ASN A 98 -11.35 7.08 9.97
C ASN A 98 -9.87 7.01 9.57
N GLU A 99 -9.00 6.80 10.56
CA GLU A 99 -7.54 6.70 10.41
C GLU A 99 -7.13 5.60 9.43
N GLY A 100 -7.76 4.43 9.50
CA GLY A 100 -7.45 3.30 8.62
C GLY A 100 -7.75 3.58 7.15
N GLU A 101 -8.85 4.28 6.85
CA GLU A 101 -9.15 4.72 5.48
C GLU A 101 -8.16 5.76 4.96
N VAL A 102 -7.67 6.65 5.84
CA VAL A 102 -6.65 7.64 5.49
C VAL A 102 -5.31 6.97 5.22
N GLU A 103 -4.88 6.02 6.06
CA GLU A 103 -3.66 5.24 5.83
C GLU A 103 -3.77 4.39 4.56
N GLU A 104 -4.90 3.72 4.34
CA GLU A 104 -5.16 2.92 3.13
C GLU A 104 -4.99 3.76 1.85
N VAL A 105 -5.69 4.91 1.77
CA VAL A 105 -5.64 5.76 0.58
C VAL A 105 -4.29 6.43 0.44
N LEU A 106 -3.67 6.91 1.52
CA LEU A 106 -2.32 7.44 1.46
C LEU A 106 -1.33 6.40 0.93
N LEU A 107 -1.42 5.16 1.40
CA LEU A 107 -0.55 4.07 0.95
C LEU A 107 -0.77 3.74 -0.53
N HIS A 108 -2.02 3.75 -1.00
CA HIS A 108 -2.37 3.58 -2.41
C HIS A 108 -1.68 4.64 -3.28
N GLU A 109 -1.86 5.92 -2.95
CA GLU A 109 -1.29 7.03 -3.74
C GLU A 109 0.25 7.07 -3.67
N LEU A 110 0.84 6.70 -2.54
CA LEU A 110 2.30 6.62 -2.40
C LEU A 110 2.91 5.49 -3.25
N ILE A 111 2.18 4.40 -3.49
CA ILE A 111 2.62 3.35 -4.42
C ILE A 111 2.66 3.88 -5.84
N HIS A 112 1.65 4.64 -6.28
CA HIS A 112 1.69 5.32 -7.57
C HIS A 112 2.89 6.25 -7.71
N LEU A 113 3.18 7.04 -6.67
CA LEU A 113 4.38 7.89 -6.66
C LEU A 113 5.67 7.09 -6.78
N TYR A 114 5.80 5.99 -6.02
CA TYR A 114 6.95 5.08 -6.11
C TYR A 114 7.09 4.50 -7.51
N ASP A 115 5.99 4.14 -8.14
CA ASP A 115 5.98 3.49 -9.45
C ASP A 115 6.38 4.47 -10.56
N LEU A 116 5.89 5.70 -10.48
CA LEU A 116 6.27 6.78 -11.37
C LEU A 116 7.76 7.13 -11.20
N LYS A 117 8.22 7.33 -9.96
CA LYS A 117 9.54 7.92 -9.69
C LYS A 117 10.68 6.90 -9.64
N VAL A 118 10.44 5.74 -9.04
CA VAL A 118 11.48 4.72 -8.82
C VAL A 118 11.44 3.68 -9.93
N LYS A 119 10.24 3.24 -10.32
CA LYS A 119 10.09 2.21 -11.37
C LYS A 119 9.97 2.79 -12.78
N ASN A 120 9.89 4.12 -12.91
CA ASN A 120 9.76 4.83 -14.20
C ASN A 120 8.58 4.33 -15.05
N LEU A 121 7.46 4.00 -14.39
CA LEU A 121 6.23 3.62 -15.09
C LEU A 121 5.61 4.85 -15.77
N ASP A 122 4.97 4.64 -16.91
CA ASP A 122 4.29 5.68 -17.68
C ASP A 122 2.77 5.44 -17.68
N PHE A 123 2.03 6.19 -16.86
CA PHE A 123 0.58 6.00 -16.72
C PHE A 123 -0.24 6.41 -17.96
N ALA A 124 0.40 6.97 -19.00
CA ALA A 124 -0.21 7.11 -20.33
C ALA A 124 -0.27 5.78 -21.11
N LYS A 125 0.38 4.72 -20.60
CA LYS A 125 0.26 3.35 -21.08
C LYS A 125 -0.63 2.56 -20.13
N SER A 126 -1.59 1.84 -20.70
CA SER A 126 -2.57 1.05 -19.93
C SER A 126 -1.91 -0.03 -19.09
N GLU A 127 -0.83 -0.63 -19.58
CA GLU A 127 -0.13 -1.74 -18.92
C GLU A 127 0.60 -1.26 -17.66
N ASP A 128 1.25 -0.10 -17.76
CA ASP A 128 2.00 0.52 -16.65
C ASP A 128 1.04 1.05 -15.57
N LEU A 129 -0.08 1.66 -15.95
CA LEU A 129 -1.13 2.02 -14.99
C LEU A 129 -1.69 0.76 -14.31
N ALA A 130 -2.12 -0.23 -15.10
CA ALA A 130 -2.69 -1.47 -14.57
C ALA A 130 -1.71 -2.21 -13.63
N TYR A 131 -0.41 -2.19 -13.94
CA TYR A 131 0.63 -2.72 -13.08
C TYR A 131 0.66 -2.01 -11.72
N SER A 132 0.61 -0.68 -11.73
CA SER A 132 0.61 0.13 -10.51
C SER A 132 -0.66 -0.08 -9.69
N GLU A 133 -1.82 -0.13 -10.33
CA GLU A 133 -3.12 -0.38 -9.69
C GLU A 133 -3.20 -1.74 -8.99
N VAL A 134 -2.63 -2.79 -9.60
CA VAL A 134 -2.55 -4.12 -8.96
C VAL A 134 -1.69 -4.06 -7.69
N ARG A 135 -0.57 -3.35 -7.72
CA ARG A 135 0.30 -3.21 -6.55
C ARG A 135 -0.31 -2.35 -5.47
N ALA A 136 -0.92 -1.23 -5.85
CA ALA A 136 -1.63 -0.34 -4.94
C ALA A 136 -2.73 -1.11 -4.21
N ALA A 137 -3.64 -1.75 -4.96
CA ALA A 137 -4.78 -2.47 -4.38
C ALA A 137 -4.38 -3.63 -3.45
N ARG A 138 -3.34 -4.40 -3.82
CA ARG A 138 -2.85 -5.50 -2.98
C ARG A 138 -2.39 -5.01 -1.61
N GLU A 139 -1.74 -3.85 -1.59
CA GLU A 139 -1.02 -3.36 -0.42
C GLU A 139 -1.85 -2.42 0.46
N SER A 140 -2.88 -1.79 -0.09
CA SER A 140 -3.86 -0.94 0.60
C SER A 140 -5.21 -1.65 0.81
N GLU A 141 -6.14 -1.54 -0.14
CA GLU A 141 -7.58 -1.86 0.07
C GLU A 141 -7.84 -3.35 0.28
N CYS A 142 -7.11 -4.20 -0.44
CA CYS A 142 -7.36 -5.64 -0.41
C CYS A 142 -6.61 -6.37 0.69
N LYS A 143 -5.80 -5.69 1.48
CA LYS A 143 -5.00 -6.32 2.53
C LYS A 143 -5.92 -7.06 3.53
N ILE A 144 -5.54 -8.29 3.89
CA ILE A 144 -6.35 -9.21 4.73
C ILE A 144 -6.83 -8.59 6.07
N GLY A 145 -6.16 -7.55 6.58
CA GLY A 145 -6.55 -6.85 7.81
C GLY A 145 -7.52 -5.68 7.63
N THR A 146 -7.63 -5.07 6.45
CA THR A 146 -8.50 -3.93 6.16
C THR A 146 -9.91 -4.37 5.74
N PHE A 147 -10.06 -5.54 5.10
CA PHE A 147 -11.37 -6.05 4.72
C PHE A 147 -12.02 -6.86 5.86
N SER A 148 -13.01 -6.28 6.54
CA SER A 148 -13.67 -6.85 7.74
C SER A 148 -14.12 -8.32 7.59
N THR A 149 -14.63 -8.69 6.42
CA THR A 149 -15.11 -10.06 6.14
C THR A 149 -13.96 -11.06 5.94
N LEU A 150 -12.85 -10.64 5.33
CA LEU A 150 -11.65 -11.47 5.25
C LEU A 150 -10.95 -11.49 6.60
N SER A 151 -10.92 -10.39 7.34
CA SER A 151 -10.26 -10.32 8.65
C SER A 151 -10.87 -11.32 9.64
N SER A 152 -12.20 -11.49 9.67
CA SER A 152 -12.85 -12.47 10.55
C SER A 152 -12.61 -13.95 10.14
N MET A 153 -12.42 -14.25 8.85
CA MET A 153 -12.23 -15.64 8.37
C MET A 153 -10.75 -16.01 8.15
N CYS A 154 -9.92 -15.02 7.83
CA CYS A 154 -8.54 -15.13 7.37
C CYS A 154 -7.54 -14.42 8.29
N GLY A 155 -7.99 -13.62 9.27
CA GLY A 155 -7.11 -12.92 10.22
C GLY A 155 -6.21 -13.87 11.00
N GLY A 156 -6.75 -15.01 11.45
CA GLY A 156 -5.98 -16.06 12.14
C GLY A 156 -5.05 -16.88 11.24
N VAL A 157 -5.16 -16.74 9.91
CA VAL A 157 -4.28 -17.40 8.93
C VAL A 157 -2.99 -16.60 8.73
N ARG A 158 -3.05 -15.26 8.78
CA ARG A 158 -1.88 -14.37 8.67
C ARG A 158 -0.82 -14.66 9.75
N ASP A 159 -1.24 -14.75 11.00
CA ASP A 159 -0.34 -15.03 12.13
C ASP A 159 0.31 -16.41 12.02
N ARG A 160 -0.38 -17.39 11.40
CA ARG A 160 0.13 -18.75 11.21
C ARG A 160 1.03 -18.88 9.99
N MET A 161 0.75 -18.16 8.90
CA MET A 161 1.62 -18.11 7.72
C MET A 161 2.95 -17.42 8.02
N ALA A 162 2.92 -16.27 8.70
CA ALA A 162 4.13 -15.60 9.18
C ALA A 162 4.98 -16.53 10.06
N LYS A 163 4.33 -17.31 10.93
CA LYS A 163 4.98 -18.27 11.81
C LYS A 163 5.51 -19.51 11.06
N SER A 164 4.79 -20.01 10.06
CA SER A 164 5.24 -21.12 9.20
C SER A 164 6.39 -20.74 8.27
N ALA A 165 6.41 -19.51 7.75
CA ALA A 165 7.53 -18.98 6.98
C ALA A 165 8.78 -18.85 7.87
N ALA A 166 8.64 -18.31 9.09
CA ALA A 166 9.73 -18.23 10.06
C ALA A 166 10.28 -19.62 10.48
N ILE A 167 9.42 -20.64 10.60
CA ILE A 167 9.83 -22.02 10.90
C ILE A 167 10.56 -22.65 9.71
N ALA A 168 10.06 -22.46 8.48
CA ALA A 168 10.70 -22.98 7.27
C ALA A 168 12.12 -22.40 7.08
N THR A 169 12.31 -21.11 7.38
CA THR A 169 13.64 -20.46 7.36
C THR A 169 14.57 -20.97 8.47
N SER A 170 14.03 -21.35 9.63
CA SER A 170 14.81 -21.90 10.75
C SER A 170 15.22 -23.37 10.53
N THR A 171 14.44 -24.14 9.76
CA THR A 171 14.71 -25.57 9.50
C THR A 171 15.78 -25.77 8.43
N ALA A 172 16.14 -24.73 7.68
CA ALA A 172 17.26 -24.76 6.72
C ALA A 172 18.64 -24.71 7.40
N ASN A 173 18.73 -24.51 8.72
CA ASN A 173 20.00 -24.23 9.40
C ASN A 173 20.34 -25.15 10.59
N THR A 174 19.64 -26.28 10.77
CA THR A 174 19.92 -27.22 11.87
C THR A 174 19.86 -28.68 11.41
N ASN A 175 20.97 -29.16 10.84
CA ASN A 175 21.34 -30.57 10.97
C ASN A 175 21.84 -30.78 12.41
N SER A 176 20.99 -31.25 13.32
CA SER A 176 21.40 -32.07 14.46
C SER A 176 20.20 -32.70 15.17
N SER A 177 20.32 -34.01 15.33
CA SER A 177 19.43 -34.97 15.94
C SER A 177 18.87 -34.56 17.30
N SER A 178 17.56 -34.69 17.49
CA SER A 178 16.98 -35.39 18.65
C SER A 178 15.46 -35.47 18.55
N SER A 179 14.98 -36.70 18.72
CA SER A 179 13.59 -37.12 18.79
C SER A 179 12.93 -36.64 20.09
N SER A 180 11.77 -36.00 19.97
CA SER A 180 10.70 -36.15 20.97
C SER A 180 9.33 -35.96 20.32
N SER A 181 8.51 -36.98 20.51
CA SER A 181 7.14 -37.14 20.07
C SER A 181 6.17 -36.30 20.89
N SER A 182 5.27 -35.57 20.24
CA SER A 182 3.93 -35.31 20.78
C SER A 182 2.90 -35.10 19.67
N SER A 183 1.82 -35.85 19.81
CA SER A 183 0.65 -36.03 18.96
C SER A 183 -0.22 -34.79 18.82
N SER A 184 -0.55 -34.42 17.58
CA SER A 184 -1.82 -33.74 17.21
C SER A 184 -2.06 -33.82 15.69
N SER A 185 -2.13 -35.04 15.17
CA SER A 185 -2.46 -35.33 13.78
C SER A 185 -3.98 -35.38 13.58
N SER A 186 -4.62 -34.21 13.42
CA SER A 186 -5.99 -34.12 12.89
C SER A 186 -6.43 -32.74 12.37
N SER A 187 -5.56 -31.73 12.33
CA SER A 187 -5.92 -30.34 11.93
C SER A 187 -5.21 -29.81 10.67
N SER A 188 -4.39 -30.62 9.99
CA SER A 188 -3.52 -30.19 8.89
C SER A 188 -4.28 -29.84 7.61
N SER A 189 -5.33 -30.59 7.26
CA SER A 189 -6.04 -30.43 5.99
C SER A 189 -6.92 -29.18 5.96
N SER A 190 -7.69 -28.91 7.02
CA SER A 190 -8.60 -27.75 7.08
C SER A 190 -7.87 -26.40 7.08
N ASN A 191 -6.65 -26.36 7.63
CA ASN A 191 -5.81 -25.15 7.65
C ASN A 191 -5.23 -24.79 6.27
N SER A 192 -4.97 -25.79 5.42
CA SER A 192 -4.50 -25.58 4.04
C SER A 192 -5.60 -25.00 3.14
N TYR A 193 -6.84 -25.50 3.28
CA TYR A 193 -7.97 -24.98 2.50
C TYR A 193 -8.32 -23.54 2.86
N LEU A 194 -8.34 -23.18 4.15
CA LEU A 194 -8.58 -21.79 4.58
C LEU A 194 -7.48 -20.86 4.06
N THR A 195 -6.23 -21.31 4.10
CA THR A 195 -5.08 -20.61 3.52
C THR A 195 -5.26 -20.30 2.05
N GLU A 196 -5.60 -21.30 1.23
CA GLU A 196 -5.77 -21.11 -0.21
C GLU A 196 -7.04 -20.30 -0.54
N PHE A 197 -8.12 -20.49 0.22
CA PHE A 197 -9.33 -19.67 0.08
C PHE A 197 -9.03 -18.18 0.31
N CYS A 198 -8.32 -17.85 1.40
CA CYS A 198 -7.96 -16.48 1.72
C CYS A 198 -7.04 -15.85 0.67
N LYS A 199 -6.06 -16.61 0.16
CA LYS A 199 -5.21 -16.18 -0.96
C LYS A 199 -6.01 -15.94 -2.23
N SER A 200 -6.98 -16.81 -2.55
CA SER A 200 -7.86 -16.66 -3.71
C SER A 200 -8.68 -15.38 -3.58
N ARG A 201 -9.31 -15.14 -2.43
CA ARG A 201 -10.11 -13.93 -2.20
C ARG A 201 -9.30 -12.65 -2.25
N LEU A 202 -8.06 -12.67 -1.75
CA LEU A 202 -7.13 -11.55 -1.86
C LEU A 202 -6.80 -11.23 -3.32
N LYS A 203 -6.52 -12.27 -4.13
CA LYS A 203 -6.28 -12.12 -5.57
C LYS A 203 -7.51 -11.56 -6.29
N ASP A 204 -8.70 -12.10 -6.00
CA ASP A 204 -9.95 -11.63 -6.61
C ASP A 204 -10.21 -10.16 -6.25
N CYS A 205 -10.04 -9.77 -4.99
CA CYS A 205 -10.16 -8.38 -4.57
C CYS A 205 -9.20 -7.50 -5.36
N THR A 206 -7.92 -7.86 -5.37
CA THR A 206 -6.87 -7.07 -6.01
C THR A 206 -7.13 -6.91 -7.51
N TYR A 207 -7.55 -7.99 -8.18
CA TYR A 207 -7.86 -7.96 -9.61
C TYR A 207 -9.04 -7.03 -9.92
N ASN A 208 -10.11 -7.13 -9.14
CA ASN A 208 -11.32 -6.32 -9.37
C ASN A 208 -11.11 -4.85 -9.01
N ALA A 209 -10.36 -4.56 -7.95
CA ALA A 209 -9.99 -3.21 -7.57
C ALA A 209 -9.15 -2.55 -8.68
N ALA A 210 -8.09 -3.23 -9.13
CA ALA A 210 -7.24 -2.71 -10.20
C ALA A 210 -8.00 -2.54 -11.53
N LEU A 211 -8.89 -3.48 -11.87
CA LEU A 211 -9.75 -3.35 -13.06
C LEU A 211 -10.68 -2.14 -12.97
N SER A 212 -11.28 -1.91 -11.80
CA SER A 212 -12.16 -0.77 -11.58
C SER A 212 -11.39 0.55 -11.72
N ALA A 213 -10.22 0.64 -11.11
CA ALA A 213 -9.39 1.85 -11.14
C ALA A 213 -8.84 2.14 -12.54
N THR A 214 -8.27 1.13 -13.22
CA THR A 214 -7.77 1.26 -14.59
C THR A 214 -8.89 1.66 -15.57
N SER A 215 -10.12 1.17 -15.35
CA SER A 215 -11.28 1.50 -16.19
C SER A 215 -11.76 2.95 -16.02
N ASN A 216 -11.25 3.70 -15.03
CA ASN A 216 -11.52 5.13 -14.92
C ASN A 216 -10.71 5.95 -15.94
N MET A 217 -9.56 5.43 -16.41
CA MET A 217 -8.68 6.11 -17.36
C MET A 217 -8.72 5.51 -18.77
N TYR A 218 -9.03 4.22 -18.89
CA TYR A 218 -9.04 3.49 -20.16
C TYR A 218 -10.38 2.82 -20.43
N PRO A 219 -10.76 2.60 -21.70
CA PRO A 219 -11.92 1.79 -22.03
C PRO A 219 -11.87 0.42 -21.34
N THR A 220 -13.00 -0.07 -20.84
CA THR A 220 -13.06 -1.29 -20.02
C THR A 220 -12.43 -2.52 -20.69
N SER A 221 -12.49 -2.64 -22.02
CA SER A 221 -11.82 -3.72 -22.76
C SER A 221 -10.30 -3.63 -22.68
N VAL A 222 -9.74 -2.43 -22.83
CA VAL A 222 -8.29 -2.16 -22.72
C VAL A 222 -7.84 -2.37 -21.28
N ALA A 223 -8.56 -1.80 -20.31
CA ALA A 223 -8.29 -1.98 -18.88
C ALA A 223 -8.26 -3.46 -18.49
N ARG A 224 -9.23 -4.26 -18.98
CA ARG A 224 -9.27 -5.71 -18.72
C ARG A 224 -8.06 -6.44 -19.31
N SER A 225 -7.65 -6.12 -20.53
CA SER A 225 -6.45 -6.72 -21.14
C SER A 225 -5.20 -6.37 -20.34
N ALA A 226 -4.99 -5.08 -20.09
CA ALA A 226 -3.82 -4.56 -19.38
C ALA A 226 -3.69 -5.13 -17.96
N VAL A 227 -4.80 -5.19 -17.20
CA VAL A 227 -4.82 -5.82 -15.87
C VAL A 227 -4.52 -7.30 -16.00
N SER A 228 -5.19 -8.04 -16.87
CA SER A 228 -4.96 -9.49 -17.03
C SER A 228 -3.51 -9.82 -17.40
N GLU A 229 -2.90 -9.05 -18.29
CA GLU A 229 -1.53 -9.26 -18.75
C GLU A 229 -0.50 -8.90 -17.67
N SER A 230 -0.74 -7.82 -16.94
CA SER A 230 0.19 -7.32 -15.91
C SER A 230 0.02 -8.03 -14.57
N PHE A 231 -1.15 -8.61 -14.30
CA PHE A 231 -1.54 -9.07 -12.96
C PHE A 231 -0.52 -9.98 -12.32
N LYS A 232 -0.09 -11.04 -13.02
CA LYS A 232 0.84 -12.03 -12.44
C LYS A 232 2.16 -11.39 -12.00
N LYS A 233 2.71 -10.49 -12.83
CA LYS A 233 3.98 -9.81 -12.56
C LYS A 233 3.82 -8.77 -11.46
N ALA A 234 2.80 -7.92 -11.54
CA ALA A 234 2.52 -6.89 -10.57
C ALA A 234 2.19 -7.46 -9.19
N TYR A 235 1.33 -8.48 -9.14
CA TYR A 235 0.90 -9.12 -7.90
C TYR A 235 2.05 -9.83 -7.16
N ALA A 236 3.06 -10.33 -7.89
CA ALA A 236 4.24 -10.94 -7.30
C ALA A 236 5.34 -9.93 -6.90
N ASP A 237 5.27 -8.69 -7.39
CA ASP A 237 6.25 -7.66 -7.06
C ASP A 237 5.96 -7.03 -5.70
N MET A 238 6.79 -7.37 -4.71
CA MET A 238 6.69 -6.94 -3.32
C MET A 238 7.58 -5.72 -2.98
N GLU A 239 8.25 -5.12 -3.97
CA GLU A 239 9.00 -3.88 -3.73
C GLU A 239 8.08 -2.74 -3.27
N PRO A 240 8.58 -1.80 -2.45
CA PRO A 240 9.95 -1.72 -1.88
C PRO A 240 10.20 -2.55 -0.62
N TRP A 241 9.20 -3.25 -0.09
CA TRP A 241 9.31 -3.89 1.23
C TRP A 241 10.15 -5.18 1.23
N GLY A 242 10.59 -5.67 0.07
CA GLY A 242 11.14 -7.01 -0.07
C GLY A 242 10.03 -8.05 0.08
N GLY A 243 10.30 -9.32 -0.23
CA GLY A 243 9.32 -10.41 -0.04
C GLY A 243 8.68 -10.41 1.36
N ASP A 244 7.49 -11.03 1.47
CA ASP A 244 6.55 -11.04 2.61
C ASP A 244 7.01 -10.22 3.86
N PRO A 245 6.37 -9.08 4.19
CA PRO A 245 6.77 -8.20 5.30
C PRO A 245 6.80 -8.88 6.69
N SER A 246 6.36 -10.13 6.80
CA SER A 246 6.58 -10.97 7.99
C SER A 246 7.98 -11.59 8.11
N SER A 247 8.84 -11.50 7.07
CA SER A 247 10.18 -12.09 7.05
C SER A 247 11.32 -11.13 7.40
N SER A 248 11.05 -9.96 7.96
CA SER A 248 12.10 -9.05 8.45
C SER A 248 12.72 -9.59 9.75
N THR A 249 13.52 -10.65 9.65
CA THR A 249 14.48 -10.98 10.70
C THR A 249 15.54 -9.89 10.72
N ASN A 250 15.64 -9.18 11.84
CA ASN A 250 16.79 -8.35 12.19
C ASN A 250 18.07 -9.19 12.06
N SER A 251 18.75 -9.09 10.93
CA SER A 251 20.17 -9.47 10.83
C SER A 251 21.00 -8.24 11.14
N LYS A 252 21.11 -7.95 12.44
CA LYS A 252 22.20 -7.15 13.00
C LYS A 252 23.13 -8.12 13.72
N ALA A 253 24.25 -8.44 13.09
CA ALA A 253 25.53 -8.80 13.70
C ALA A 253 26.60 -8.68 12.61
#